data_AF-A0A6P9F940-F1
#
_entry.id   AF-A0A6P9F940-F1
#
_cell.length_a   1.000
_cell.length_b   1.000
_cell.length_c   1.000
_cell.angle_alpha   90.00
_cell.angle_beta   90.00
_cell.angle_gamma   90.00
#
_symmetry.space_group_name_H-M   'P 1'
#
loop_
_entity.id
_entity.type
_entity.pdbx_description
1 polymer ?
#
loop_
_entity_poly.entity_id
_entity_poly.type
_entity_poly.pdbx_seq_one_letter_code
_entity_poly.pdbx_strand_id
1 'polypeptide(L)'
;MSTTQRSESMNAFFDGFVHSGTTLKEFVDQFDNALRKKVELETTADFNSSIQTIPCSFAFRIEKQFQAVKEGCISTYDVLDEITIDYDHVKSIKYTVYFKNEEVDVKCTCALFEMRGIVCRHALNVCQMNKIHALPEKYVLDQWRKDLKRRYTMVKSSYDDLRQNADSGRYDLVVKRCSKLATRVSSSDAHVTAFMLHLDEFENKFKGLTQESGSTKVAETV
;
A
#
# COMPACT_ATOMS: atom_id res chain seq x y z
N MET A 1 -12.27 5.07 -28.64
CA MET A 1 -10.93 4.47 -28.66
C MET A 1 -10.71 3.78 -27.32
N SER A 2 -10.60 2.46 -27.32
CA SER A 2 -10.35 1.69 -26.09
C SER A 2 -8.85 1.71 -25.81
N THR A 3 -8.43 2.44 -24.78
CA THR A 3 -7.07 2.33 -24.24
C THR A 3 -6.96 0.97 -23.56
N THR A 4 -5.94 0.19 -23.91
CA THR A 4 -5.66 -1.05 -23.17
C THR A 4 -5.11 -0.66 -21.81
N GLN A 5 -5.75 -1.11 -20.72
CA GLN A 5 -5.34 -0.86 -19.32
C GLN A 5 -3.82 -1.03 -19.05
N ARG A 6 -3.14 -1.85 -19.86
CA ARG A 6 -1.69 -2.03 -19.84
C ARG A 6 -0.89 -0.75 -20.12
N SER A 7 -1.28 0.05 -21.11
CA SER A 7 -0.56 1.29 -21.44
C SER A 7 -0.77 2.36 -20.37
N GLU A 8 -1.95 2.40 -19.74
CA GLU A 8 -2.21 3.30 -18.60
C GLU A 8 -1.32 2.96 -17.39
N SER A 9 -1.15 1.67 -17.08
CA SER A 9 -0.28 1.23 -15.99
C SER A 9 1.20 1.52 -16.24
N MET A 10 1.66 1.38 -17.49
CA MET A 10 3.04 1.69 -17.87
C MET A 10 3.30 3.20 -17.88
N ASN A 11 2.33 3.98 -18.37
CA ASN A 11 2.43 5.43 -18.38
C ASN A 11 2.42 6.01 -16.95
N ALA A 12 1.60 5.45 -16.05
CA ALA A 12 1.59 5.86 -14.65
C ALA A 12 2.89 5.53 -13.91
N PHE A 13 3.59 4.44 -14.29
CA PHE A 13 4.87 4.09 -13.68
C PHE A 13 5.98 5.10 -14.02
N PHE A 14 6.02 5.58 -15.26
CA PHE A 14 7.01 6.55 -15.72
C PHE A 14 6.52 8.01 -15.62
N ASP A 15 5.37 8.24 -15.01
CA ASP A 15 4.81 9.58 -14.87
C ASP A 15 5.75 10.45 -14.02
N GLY A 16 6.07 11.64 -14.53
CA GLY A 16 7.10 12.52 -13.95
C GLY A 16 8.56 12.14 -14.23
N PHE A 17 8.84 10.98 -14.85
CA PHE A 17 10.20 10.53 -15.21
C PHE A 17 10.49 10.66 -16.71
N VAL A 18 9.51 10.32 -17.57
CA VAL A 18 9.66 10.28 -19.02
C VAL A 18 8.59 11.13 -19.68
N HIS A 19 8.97 11.97 -20.64
CA HIS A 19 8.07 12.79 -21.45
C HIS A 19 8.44 12.68 -22.93
N SER A 20 7.64 13.29 -23.80
CA SER A 20 7.79 13.20 -25.26
C SER A 20 9.14 13.73 -25.80
N GLY A 21 9.87 14.50 -24.99
CA GLY A 21 11.19 15.07 -25.34
C GLY A 21 12.37 14.34 -24.72
N THR A 22 12.14 13.29 -23.93
CA THR A 22 13.23 12.55 -23.28
C THR A 22 14.02 11.77 -24.32
N THR A 23 15.33 12.02 -24.39
CA THR A 23 16.21 11.29 -25.31
C THR A 23 16.44 9.85 -24.82
N LEU A 24 16.89 8.97 -25.71
CA LEU A 24 17.16 7.58 -25.33
C LEU A 24 18.22 7.45 -24.21
N LYS A 25 19.21 8.35 -24.19
CA LYS A 25 20.23 8.38 -23.13
C LYS A 25 19.60 8.76 -21.79
N GLU A 26 18.83 9.85 -21.75
CA GLU A 26 18.14 10.30 -20.54
C GLU A 26 17.11 9.27 -20.07
N PHE A 27 16.48 8.54 -20.99
CA PHE A 27 15.54 7.48 -20.65
C PHE A 27 16.19 6.39 -19.80
N VAL A 28 17.44 5.99 -20.08
CA VAL A 28 18.14 4.97 -19.27
C VAL A 28 18.32 5.46 -17.83
N ASP A 29 18.77 6.69 -17.65
CA ASP A 29 18.95 7.28 -16.31
C ASP A 29 17.62 7.42 -15.56
N GLN A 30 16.57 7.86 -16.27
CA GLN A 30 15.23 8.02 -15.70
C GLN A 30 14.54 6.68 -15.40
N PHE A 31 14.83 5.64 -16.17
CA PHE A 31 14.36 4.30 -15.91
C PHE A 31 14.92 3.77 -14.58
N ASP A 32 16.21 3.94 -14.35
CA ASP A 32 16.84 3.54 -13.08
C ASP A 32 16.32 4.37 -11.89
N ASN A 33 16.07 5.67 -12.08
CA ASN A 33 15.43 6.52 -11.07
C ASN A 33 14.01 6.03 -10.72
N ALA A 34 13.20 5.70 -11.74
CA ALA A 34 11.85 5.18 -11.55
C ALA A 34 11.85 3.83 -10.81
N LEU A 35 12.80 2.95 -11.13
CA LEU A 35 12.98 1.68 -10.42
C LEU A 35 13.36 1.90 -8.95
N ARG A 36 14.34 2.78 -8.66
CA ARG A 36 14.71 3.12 -7.28
C ARG A 36 13.53 3.66 -6.49
N LYS A 37 12.81 4.63 -7.07
CA LYS A 37 11.64 5.23 -6.44
C LYS A 37 10.58 4.19 -6.10
N LYS A 38 10.35 3.23 -6.99
CA LYS A 38 9.40 2.14 -6.75
C LYS A 38 9.84 1.23 -5.60
N VAL A 39 11.11 0.84 -5.55
CA VAL A 39 11.64 0.02 -4.44
C VAL A 39 11.48 0.73 -3.10
N GLU A 40 11.75 2.04 -3.04
CA GLU A 40 11.56 2.85 -1.83
C GLU A 40 10.10 2.89 -1.37
N LEU A 41 9.17 3.09 -2.31
CA LEU A 41 7.73 3.11 -2.04
C LEU A 41 7.23 1.73 -1.57
N GLU A 42 7.68 0.64 -2.20
CA GLU A 42 7.35 -0.73 -1.77
C GLU A 42 7.91 -1.03 -0.38
N THR A 43 9.15 -0.65 -0.10
CA THR A 43 9.80 -0.83 1.21
C THR A 43 9.06 -0.05 2.29
N THR A 44 8.68 1.19 2.01
CA THR A 44 7.88 2.02 2.92
C THR A 44 6.50 1.41 3.17
N ALA A 45 5.84 0.92 2.13
CA ALA A 45 4.53 0.28 2.24
C ALA A 45 4.58 -1.04 3.01
N ASP A 46 5.61 -1.87 2.78
CA ASP A 46 5.84 -3.11 3.54
C ASP A 46 6.14 -2.82 5.01
N PHE A 47 6.94 -1.79 5.27
CA PHE A 47 7.21 -1.31 6.61
C PHE A 47 5.94 -0.88 7.34
N ASN A 48 5.14 0.02 6.73
CA ASN A 48 3.88 0.48 7.28
C ASN A 48 2.90 -0.68 7.54
N SER A 49 2.83 -1.64 6.61
CA SER A 49 2.00 -2.84 6.76
C SER A 49 2.45 -3.75 7.90
N SER A 50 3.74 -3.76 8.25
CA SER A 50 4.28 -4.61 9.31
C SER A 50 4.13 -4.02 10.71
N ILE A 51 4.04 -2.69 10.83
CA ILE A 51 3.97 -1.99 12.11
C ILE A 51 2.57 -1.54 12.48
N GLN A 52 1.68 -1.40 11.49
CA GLN A 52 0.34 -0.88 11.68
C GLN A 52 -0.69 -1.94 11.30
N THR A 53 -1.56 -2.28 12.25
CA THR A 53 -2.85 -2.88 11.89
C THR A 53 -3.72 -1.76 11.35
N ILE A 54 -4.03 -1.75 10.06
CA ILE A 54 -5.00 -0.82 9.50
C ILE A 54 -6.34 -1.22 10.11
N PRO A 55 -6.92 -0.41 11.02
CA PRO A 55 -8.20 -0.75 11.57
C PRO A 55 -9.21 -0.71 10.42
N CYS A 56 -10.17 -1.62 10.43
CA CYS A 56 -11.37 -1.52 9.59
C CYS A 56 -12.28 -0.39 10.08
N SER A 57 -11.70 0.75 10.45
CA SER A 57 -12.36 2.01 10.77
C SER A 57 -12.28 2.89 9.54
N PHE A 58 -13.02 2.48 8.52
CA PHE A 58 -13.33 3.37 7.43
C PHE A 58 -14.24 4.46 8.01
N ALA A 59 -13.72 5.66 8.21
CA ALA A 59 -14.49 6.89 8.44
C ALA A 59 -15.29 7.29 7.18
N PHE A 60 -15.74 6.30 6.41
CA PHE A 60 -16.70 6.50 5.34
C PHE A 60 -18.06 6.72 5.99
N ARG A 61 -18.79 7.72 5.52
CA ARG A 61 -20.16 8.03 5.95
C ARG A 61 -21.11 6.99 5.37
N ILE A 62 -20.93 5.73 5.77
CA ILE A 62 -21.94 4.70 5.61
C ILE A 62 -22.97 4.99 6.70
N GLU A 63 -24.02 5.73 6.34
CA GLU A 63 -25.14 5.95 7.26
C GLU A 63 -25.76 4.59 7.57
N LYS A 64 -25.76 4.23 8.86
CA LYS A 64 -26.26 2.94 9.38
C LYS A 64 -27.79 2.85 9.26
N GLN A 65 -28.35 2.89 8.05
CA GLN A 65 -29.75 2.60 7.81
C GLN A 65 -29.87 1.17 7.29
N PHE A 66 -29.63 0.21 8.18
CA PHE A 66 -29.77 -1.21 7.86
C PHE A 66 -31.19 -1.66 8.08
N GLN A 67 -31.91 -2.00 7.00
CA GLN A 67 -33.09 -2.83 7.12
C GLN A 67 -32.66 -4.28 6.89
N ALA A 68 -32.48 -5.02 7.99
CA ALA A 68 -32.14 -6.43 7.93
C ALA A 68 -33.41 -7.26 7.72
N VAL A 69 -33.54 -7.88 6.55
CA VAL A 69 -34.59 -8.89 6.30
C VAL A 69 -33.93 -10.26 6.36
N LYS A 70 -34.47 -11.15 7.18
CA LYS A 70 -33.98 -12.54 7.28
C LYS A 70 -34.97 -13.47 6.59
N GLU A 71 -34.54 -14.06 5.48
CA GLU A 71 -35.28 -15.08 4.74
C GLU A 71 -34.49 -16.39 4.83
N GLY A 72 -34.94 -17.29 5.71
CA GLY A 72 -34.23 -18.55 5.96
C GLY A 72 -32.82 -18.35 6.53
N CYS A 73 -31.80 -18.87 5.82
CA CYS A 73 -30.38 -18.79 6.21
C CYS A 73 -29.67 -17.53 5.68
N ILE A 74 -30.34 -16.71 4.87
CA ILE A 74 -29.77 -15.50 4.26
C ILE A 74 -30.32 -14.26 4.98
N SER A 75 -29.42 -13.38 5.35
CA SER A 75 -29.71 -12.04 5.85
C SER A 75 -29.37 -11.01 4.76
N THR A 76 -30.35 -10.19 4.42
CA THR A 76 -30.21 -9.13 3.43
C THR A 76 -30.07 -7.79 4.16
N TYR A 77 -29.07 -7.01 3.78
CA TYR A 77 -28.76 -5.70 4.36
C TYR A 77 -28.75 -4.64 3.28
N ASP A 78 -29.46 -3.56 3.52
CA ASP A 78 -29.34 -2.35 2.74
C ASP A 78 -28.26 -1.43 3.34
N VAL A 79 -27.32 -0.99 2.51
CA VAL A 79 -26.15 -0.20 2.87
C VAL A 79 -26.14 1.07 2.04
N LEU A 80 -26.29 2.22 2.69
CA LEU A 80 -26.17 3.53 2.04
C LEU A 80 -24.71 3.99 2.08
N ASP A 81 -24.22 4.43 0.94
CA ASP A 81 -22.82 4.79 0.76
C ASP A 81 -22.74 6.15 0.09
N GLU A 82 -22.17 7.11 0.81
CA GLU A 82 -21.94 8.46 0.33
C GLU A 82 -20.69 8.50 -0.56
N ILE A 83 -20.90 8.85 -1.82
CA ILE A 83 -19.84 9.01 -2.81
C ILE A 83 -19.76 10.49 -3.20
N THR A 84 -18.60 11.09 -2.97
CA THR A 84 -18.28 12.43 -3.47
C THR A 84 -18.07 12.35 -4.98
N ILE A 85 -18.89 13.08 -5.74
CA ILE A 85 -18.81 13.15 -7.19
C ILE A 85 -17.86 14.28 -7.61
N ASP A 86 -18.02 15.46 -6.99
CA ASP A 86 -17.21 16.67 -7.19
C ASP A 86 -16.96 17.38 -5.85
N TYR A 87 -16.14 18.44 -5.83
CA TYR A 87 -15.65 19.14 -4.62
C TYR A 87 -16.68 19.47 -3.53
N ASP A 88 -17.99 19.49 -3.83
CA ASP A 88 -19.04 19.75 -2.85
C ASP A 88 -20.30 18.89 -3.02
N HIS A 89 -20.29 17.89 -3.91
CA HIS A 89 -21.48 17.11 -4.27
C HIS A 89 -21.36 15.68 -3.75
N VAL A 90 -22.18 15.36 -2.75
CA VAL A 90 -22.27 14.01 -2.17
C VAL A 90 -23.53 13.33 -2.66
N LYS A 91 -23.38 12.14 -3.26
CA LYS A 91 -24.50 11.28 -3.65
C LYS A 91 -24.54 10.07 -2.73
N SER A 92 -25.68 9.83 -2.10
CA SER A 92 -25.94 8.59 -1.39
C SER A 92 -26.42 7.53 -2.38
N ILE A 93 -25.71 6.39 -2.43
CA ILE A 93 -26.08 5.24 -3.25
C ILE A 93 -26.41 4.07 -2.34
N LYS A 94 -27.53 3.40 -2.63
CA LYS A 94 -27.96 2.20 -1.93
C LYS A 94 -27.35 0.95 -2.57
N TYR A 95 -26.66 0.16 -1.77
CA TYR A 95 -26.18 -1.18 -2.12
C TYR A 95 -26.89 -2.22 -1.26
N THR A 96 -27.12 -3.40 -1.82
CA THR A 96 -27.71 -4.53 -1.10
C THR A 96 -26.65 -5.59 -0.89
N VAL A 97 -26.51 -6.05 0.34
CA VAL A 97 -25.56 -7.07 0.76
C VAL A 97 -26.31 -8.29 1.24
N TYR A 98 -26.05 -9.43 0.62
CA TYR A 98 -26.56 -10.73 1.02
C TYR A 98 -25.50 -11.44 1.86
N PHE A 99 -25.90 -11.88 3.05
CA PHE A 99 -25.03 -12.57 4.00
C PHE A 99 -25.62 -13.92 4.38
N LYS A 100 -24.89 -14.99 4.12
CA LYS A 100 -25.23 -16.34 4.56
C LYS A 100 -24.35 -16.72 5.75
N ASN A 101 -24.97 -16.90 6.91
CA ASN A 101 -24.25 -17.05 8.18
C ASN A 101 -23.48 -18.39 8.28
N GLU A 102 -24.05 -19.48 7.76
CA GLU A 102 -23.48 -20.83 7.91
C GLU A 102 -22.13 -21.02 7.18
N GLU A 103 -21.97 -20.38 6.01
CA GLU A 103 -20.79 -20.51 5.15
C GLU A 103 -19.90 -19.26 5.13
N VAL A 104 -20.26 -18.24 5.93
CA VAL A 104 -19.71 -16.88 5.87
C VAL A 104 -19.58 -16.45 4.39
N ASP A 105 -20.71 -16.42 3.69
CA ASP A 105 -20.80 -16.00 2.30
C ASP A 105 -21.42 -14.62 2.21
N VAL A 106 -20.69 -13.68 1.62
CA VAL A 106 -21.08 -12.27 1.50
C VAL A 106 -21.04 -11.87 0.04
N LYS A 107 -22.16 -11.35 -0.46
CA LYS A 107 -22.29 -10.82 -1.82
C LYS A 107 -22.86 -9.41 -1.76
N CYS A 108 -22.28 -8.49 -2.51
CA CYS A 108 -22.73 -7.10 -2.57
C CYS A 108 -23.08 -6.71 -4.01
N THR A 109 -24.16 -5.96 -4.20
CA THR A 109 -24.58 -5.46 -5.52
C THR A 109 -23.57 -4.53 -6.18
N CYS A 110 -22.56 -4.02 -5.46
CA CYS A 110 -21.45 -3.28 -6.07
C CYS A 110 -20.51 -4.16 -6.92
N ALA A 111 -20.57 -5.49 -6.78
CA ALA A 111 -19.81 -6.49 -7.52
C ALA A 111 -18.28 -6.31 -7.53
N LEU A 112 -17.69 -5.61 -6.56
CA LEU A 112 -16.24 -5.33 -6.55
C LEU A 112 -15.40 -6.61 -6.45
N PHE A 113 -15.89 -7.63 -5.75
CA PHE A 113 -15.20 -8.91 -5.65
C PHE A 113 -15.25 -9.67 -6.97
N GLU A 114 -16.38 -9.66 -7.66
CA GLU A 114 -16.56 -10.30 -8.96
C GLU A 114 -15.74 -9.57 -10.04
N MET A 115 -15.65 -8.24 -9.99
CA MET A 115 -14.94 -7.43 -10.97
C MET A 115 -13.42 -7.35 -10.73
N ARG A 116 -12.98 -7.30 -9.47
CA ARG A 116 -11.57 -7.06 -9.10
C ARG A 116 -10.99 -8.07 -8.11
N GLY A 117 -11.77 -9.00 -7.60
CA GLY A 117 -11.32 -9.95 -6.58
C GLY A 117 -11.01 -9.28 -5.23
N ILE A 118 -11.58 -8.09 -4.98
CA ILE A 118 -11.39 -7.32 -3.74
C ILE A 118 -12.74 -7.19 -3.03
N VAL A 119 -12.80 -7.58 -1.77
CA VAL A 119 -14.00 -7.43 -0.94
C VAL A 119 -14.29 -5.93 -0.73
N CYS A 120 -15.49 -5.48 -1.05
CA CYS A 120 -15.85 -4.07 -0.91
C CYS A 120 -16.08 -3.66 0.54
N ARG A 121 -16.01 -2.34 0.79
CA ARG A 121 -16.32 -1.76 2.11
C ARG A 121 -17.73 -2.12 2.60
N HIS A 122 -18.72 -2.28 1.71
CA HIS A 122 -20.08 -2.66 2.11
C HIS A 122 -20.13 -4.06 2.70
N ALA A 123 -19.49 -5.03 2.03
CA ALA A 123 -19.39 -6.40 2.49
C ALA A 123 -18.58 -6.53 3.78
N LEU A 124 -17.47 -5.79 3.90
CA LEU A 124 -16.67 -5.74 5.13
C LEU A 124 -17.47 -5.18 6.31
N ASN A 125 -18.27 -4.14 6.09
CA ASN A 125 -19.11 -3.56 7.14
C ASN A 125 -20.18 -4.55 7.64
N VAL A 126 -20.81 -5.30 6.74
CA VAL A 126 -21.76 -6.37 7.11
C VAL A 126 -21.05 -7.52 7.84
N CYS A 127 -19.84 -7.89 7.44
CA CYS A 127 -19.02 -8.86 8.18
C CYS A 127 -18.75 -8.40 9.61
N GLN A 128 -18.31 -7.15 9.77
CA GLN A 128 -18.02 -6.54 11.07
C GLN A 128 -19.25 -6.50 11.98
N MET A 129 -20.43 -6.17 11.44
CA MET A 129 -21.71 -6.19 12.15
C MET A 129 -22.09 -7.61 12.62
N ASN A 130 -21.80 -8.62 11.81
CA ASN A 130 -21.99 -10.03 12.16
C ASN A 130 -20.83 -10.61 12.98
N LYS A 131 -19.93 -9.75 13.52
CA LYS A 131 -18.78 -10.13 14.36
C LYS A 131 -17.81 -11.09 13.66
N ILE A 132 -17.73 -11.02 12.34
CA ILE A 132 -16.75 -11.74 11.53
C ILE A 132 -15.45 -10.91 11.52
N HIS A 133 -14.46 -11.37 12.28
CA HIS A 133 -13.15 -10.72 12.40
C HIS A 133 -12.08 -11.26 11.44
N ALA A 134 -12.35 -12.40 10.81
CA ALA A 134 -11.48 -13.01 9.80
C ALA A 134 -12.32 -13.42 8.60
N LEU A 135 -11.92 -12.98 7.41
CA LEU A 135 -12.57 -13.40 6.18
C LEU A 135 -12.14 -14.83 5.81
N PRO A 136 -13.06 -15.67 5.31
CA PRO A 136 -12.72 -16.97 4.75
C PRO A 136 -11.70 -16.88 3.61
N GLU A 137 -10.88 -17.92 3.45
CA GLU A 137 -9.80 -17.97 2.43
C GLU A 137 -10.29 -17.75 1.00
N LYS A 138 -11.56 -18.10 0.68
CA LYS A 138 -12.17 -17.86 -0.64
C LYS A 138 -12.14 -16.38 -1.06
N TYR A 139 -12.04 -15.44 -0.12
CA TYR A 139 -11.94 -14.01 -0.38
C TYR A 139 -10.49 -13.49 -0.44
N VAL A 140 -9.50 -14.33 -0.10
CA VAL A 140 -8.07 -13.98 -0.07
C VAL A 140 -7.38 -14.62 -1.28
N LEU A 141 -7.51 -13.99 -2.44
CA LEU A 141 -6.94 -14.51 -3.69
C LEU A 141 -5.41 -14.40 -3.74
N ASP A 142 -4.76 -15.36 -4.39
CA ASP A 142 -3.29 -15.43 -4.57
C ASP A 142 -2.66 -14.17 -5.17
N GLN A 143 -3.40 -13.47 -6.03
CA GLN A 143 -2.94 -12.21 -6.63
C GLN A 143 -2.80 -11.07 -5.60
N TRP A 144 -3.42 -11.19 -4.44
CA TRP A 144 -3.34 -10.21 -3.34
C TRP A 144 -2.43 -10.67 -2.19
N ARG A 145 -2.05 -11.96 -2.17
CA ARG A 145 -1.15 -12.54 -1.18
C ARG A 145 0.30 -12.08 -1.38
N LYS A 146 0.96 -11.67 -0.28
CA LYS A 146 2.38 -11.23 -0.26
C LYS A 146 3.34 -12.38 0.07
N ASP A 147 2.85 -13.43 0.73
CA ASP A 147 3.59 -14.64 1.11
C ASP A 147 3.88 -15.57 -0.07
N LEU A 148 3.17 -15.40 -1.19
CA LEU A 148 3.40 -16.16 -2.41
C LEU A 148 4.47 -15.52 -3.28
N LYS A 149 5.58 -16.25 -3.49
CA LYS A 149 6.56 -15.91 -4.53
C LYS A 149 6.00 -16.27 -5.89
N ARG A 150 5.98 -15.31 -6.81
CA ARG A 150 5.45 -15.51 -8.16
C ARG A 150 6.55 -15.96 -9.10
N ARG A 151 6.23 -16.80 -10.08
CA ARG A 151 7.24 -17.33 -10.99
C ARG A 151 8.00 -16.25 -11.76
N TYR A 152 7.34 -15.14 -12.08
CA TYR A 152 8.00 -14.00 -12.75
C TYR A 152 8.96 -13.23 -11.85
N THR A 153 8.83 -13.31 -10.51
CA THR A 153 9.80 -12.72 -9.58
C THR A 153 11.00 -13.63 -9.33
N MET A 154 11.09 -14.78 -10.01
CA MET A 154 12.28 -15.66 -9.95
C MET A 154 13.30 -15.32 -11.03
N VAL A 155 12.92 -14.53 -12.04
CA VAL A 155 13.87 -14.02 -13.03
C VAL A 155 14.59 -12.84 -12.42
N LYS A 156 15.88 -13.01 -12.15
CA LYS A 156 16.71 -11.98 -11.55
C LYS A 156 16.80 -10.77 -12.48
N SER A 157 16.48 -9.59 -11.96
CA SER A 157 16.53 -8.31 -12.67
C SER A 157 17.32 -7.27 -11.88
N SER A 158 17.72 -6.16 -12.53
CA SER A 158 18.36 -5.02 -11.84
C SER A 158 17.50 -4.47 -10.70
N TYR A 159 16.18 -4.62 -10.80
CA TYR A 159 15.23 -4.30 -9.73
C TYR A 159 15.44 -5.14 -8.46
N ASP A 160 15.74 -6.43 -8.61
CA ASP A 160 15.97 -7.34 -7.48
C ASP A 160 17.27 -7.01 -6.74
N ASP A 161 18.31 -6.61 -7.48
CA ASP A 161 19.58 -6.16 -6.90
C ASP A 161 19.40 -4.85 -6.10
N LEU A 162 18.56 -3.91 -6.57
CA LEU A 162 18.21 -2.71 -5.80
C LEU A 162 17.42 -3.05 -4.53
N ARG A 163 16.50 -4.00 -4.60
CA ARG A 163 15.69 -4.42 -3.45
C ARG A 163 16.51 -5.18 -2.40
N GLN A 164 17.48 -5.96 -2.83
CA GLN A 164 18.31 -6.82 -1.97
C GLN A 164 19.70 -6.25 -1.67
N ASN A 165 19.97 -4.98 -2.02
CA ASN A 165 21.27 -4.38 -1.72
C ASN A 165 21.52 -4.36 -0.19
N ALA A 166 22.79 -4.48 0.21
CA ALA A 166 23.17 -4.49 1.63
C ALA A 166 22.73 -3.21 2.35
N ASP A 167 22.56 -2.11 1.61
CA ASP A 167 22.15 -0.80 2.11
C ASP A 167 20.68 -0.78 2.52
N SER A 168 19.80 -1.41 1.74
CA SER A 168 18.37 -1.60 2.01
C SER A 168 18.18 -2.44 3.27
N GLY A 169 18.97 -3.51 3.44
CA GLY A 169 18.96 -4.32 4.67
C GLY A 169 19.40 -3.53 5.90
N ARG A 170 20.45 -2.69 5.78
CA ARG A 170 20.91 -1.81 6.86
C ARG A 170 19.88 -0.72 7.19
N TYR A 171 19.28 -0.11 6.17
CA TYR A 171 18.23 0.89 6.31
C TYR A 171 16.99 0.31 7.02
N ASP A 172 16.48 -0.83 6.55
CA ASP A 172 15.34 -1.52 7.15
C ASP A 172 15.58 -1.88 8.62
N LEU A 173 16.81 -2.34 8.97
CA LEU A 173 17.18 -2.60 10.35
C LEU A 173 17.09 -1.35 11.23
N VAL A 174 17.66 -0.22 10.77
CA VAL A 174 17.64 1.06 11.50
C VAL A 174 16.21 1.54 11.68
N VAL A 175 15.42 1.58 10.61
CA VAL A 175 14.02 2.03 10.63
C VAL A 175 13.19 1.17 11.58
N LYS A 176 13.27 -0.17 11.48
CA LYS A 176 12.56 -1.09 12.39
C LYS A 176 12.93 -0.87 13.85
N ARG A 177 14.20 -0.62 14.15
CA ARG A 177 14.67 -0.38 15.53
C ARG A 177 14.17 0.97 16.05
N CYS A 178 14.30 2.03 15.25
CA CYS A 178 13.85 3.37 15.61
C CYS A 178 12.35 3.41 15.83
N SER A 179 11.53 2.79 15.00
CA SER A 179 10.08 2.81 15.17
C SER A 179 9.60 2.02 16.38
N LYS A 180 10.24 0.88 16.72
CA LYS A 180 9.98 0.17 17.98
C LYS A 180 10.31 1.00 19.21
N LEU A 181 11.32 1.85 19.11
CA LEU A 181 11.69 2.76 20.19
C LEU A 181 10.73 3.95 20.23
N ALA A 182 10.36 4.51 19.08
CA ALA A 182 9.41 5.61 18.93
C ALA A 182 8.07 5.30 19.61
N THR A 183 7.51 4.11 19.40
CA THR A 183 6.25 3.69 20.07
C THR A 183 6.35 3.58 21.59
N ARG A 184 7.57 3.36 22.13
CA ARG A 184 7.82 3.30 23.57
C ARG A 184 8.03 4.68 24.20
N VAL A 185 8.69 5.59 23.48
CA VAL A 185 9.00 6.93 24.00
C VAL A 185 7.84 7.92 23.79
N SER A 186 6.96 7.68 22.82
CA SER A 186 5.87 8.59 22.43
C SER A 186 4.84 8.88 23.54
N SER A 187 4.83 8.12 24.63
CA SER A 187 3.91 8.34 25.75
C SER A 187 4.40 9.39 26.76
N SER A 188 5.60 9.95 26.60
CA SER A 188 6.17 10.94 27.53
C SER A 188 7.02 11.97 26.79
N ASP A 189 6.67 13.24 26.97
CA ASP A 189 7.37 14.37 26.33
C ASP A 189 8.85 14.45 26.73
N ALA A 190 9.18 14.10 27.98
CA ALA A 190 10.56 14.01 28.46
C ALA A 190 11.36 12.91 27.74
N HIS A 191 10.76 11.75 27.49
CA HIS A 191 11.42 10.66 26.75
C HIS A 191 11.57 11.00 25.27
N VAL A 192 10.60 11.68 24.66
CA VAL A 192 10.70 12.17 23.27
C VAL A 192 11.84 13.18 23.15
N THR A 193 11.89 14.17 24.05
CA THR A 193 12.94 15.20 24.03
C THR A 193 14.33 14.60 24.22
N ALA A 194 14.50 13.68 25.18
CA ALA A 194 15.77 13.00 25.40
C ALA A 194 16.19 12.14 24.19
N PHE A 195 15.22 11.48 23.54
CA PHE A 195 15.48 10.70 22.33
C PHE A 195 15.92 11.58 21.16
N MET A 196 15.24 12.70 20.92
CA MET A 196 15.60 13.65 19.86
C MET A 196 17.00 14.24 20.09
N LEU A 197 17.33 14.63 21.33
CA LEU A 197 18.68 15.12 21.66
C LEU A 197 19.77 14.08 21.36
N HIS A 198 19.53 12.81 21.68
CA HIS A 198 20.47 11.73 21.33
C HIS A 198 20.61 11.52 19.82
N LEU A 199 19.55 11.72 19.04
CA LEU A 199 19.63 11.69 17.58
C LEU A 199 20.44 12.86 17.04
N ASP A 200 20.23 14.07 17.58
CA ASP A 200 20.99 15.27 17.19
C ASP A 200 22.49 15.11 17.53
N GLU A 201 22.81 14.58 18.71
CA GLU A 201 24.19 14.24 19.10
C GLU A 201 24.81 13.19 18.18
N PHE A 202 24.03 12.17 17.79
CA PHE A 202 24.47 11.16 16.86
C PHE A 202 24.72 11.78 15.48
N GLU A 203 23.79 12.57 14.93
CA GLU A 203 23.92 13.25 13.64
C GLU A 203 25.16 14.15 13.59
N ASN A 204 25.42 14.91 14.67
CA ASN A 204 26.58 15.79 14.76
C ASN A 204 27.91 15.03 14.72
N LYS A 205 27.95 13.75 15.12
CA LYS A 205 29.15 12.89 14.96
C LYS A 205 29.40 12.47 13.51
N PHE A 206 28.37 12.46 12.65
CA PHE A 206 28.47 12.03 11.25
C PHE A 206 28.62 13.18 10.25
N LYS A 207 28.31 14.42 10.62
CA LYS A 207 28.52 15.62 9.77
C LYS A 207 29.98 15.83 9.32
N GLY A 208 30.94 15.09 9.89
CA GLY A 208 32.36 15.12 9.47
C GLY A 208 32.79 14.08 8.42
N LEU A 209 31.88 13.26 7.85
CA LEU A 209 32.26 12.10 7.00
C LEU A 209 31.66 12.05 5.58
N THR A 210 30.96 13.09 5.11
CA THR A 210 30.47 13.14 3.72
C THR A 210 31.32 14.05 2.83
N GLN A 211 32.47 13.54 2.39
CA GLN A 211 33.04 13.89 1.09
C GLN A 211 33.86 12.69 0.59
N GLU A 212 33.25 11.90 -0.30
CA GLU A 212 33.89 11.17 -1.42
C GLU A 212 32.87 10.18 -2.01
N SER A 213 31.97 10.67 -2.86
CA SER A 213 31.33 9.83 -3.88
C SER A 213 32.20 9.93 -5.14
N GLY A 214 32.87 8.82 -5.45
CA GLY A 214 33.83 8.67 -6.53
C GLY A 214 33.28 9.07 -7.90
N SER A 215 33.92 10.08 -8.50
CA SER A 215 33.91 10.28 -9.94
C SER A 215 34.77 9.17 -10.57
N THR A 216 34.13 8.13 -11.09
CA THR A 216 34.82 7.19 -11.97
C THR A 216 34.97 7.88 -13.33
N LYS A 217 36.07 8.62 -13.52
CA LYS A 217 36.51 9.04 -14.85
C LYS A 217 36.92 7.78 -15.62
N VAL A 218 36.13 7.39 -16.60
CA VAL A 218 36.61 6.46 -17.63
C VAL A 218 37.65 7.21 -18.45
N ALA A 219 38.90 6.79 -18.34
CA ALA A 219 39.97 7.20 -19.24
C ALA A 219 39.72 6.52 -20.59
N GLU A 220 39.37 7.29 -21.61
CA GLU A 220 39.52 6.87 -23.00
C GLU A 220 41.02 6.71 -23.28
N THR A 221 41.41 5.48 -23.62
CA THR A 221 42.69 5.22 -24.28
C THR A 221 42.37 4.48 -25.59
N VAL A 222 42.91 5.06 -26.67
CA VAL A 222 42.94 4.62 -28.08
C VAL A 222 41.75 5.01 -28.94
#